data_AF-A0A0G1E7N4-F1
#
_entry.id   AF-A0A0G1E7N4-F1
#
_cell.length_a   1.000
_cell.length_b   1.000
_cell.length_c   1.000
_cell.angle_alpha   90.00
_cell.angle_beta   90.00
_cell.angle_gamma   90.00
#
_symmetry.space_group_name_H-M   'P 1'
#
loop_
_entity.id
_entity.type
_entity.pdbx_description
1 polymer ?
#
loop_
_entity_poly.entity_id
_entity_poly.type
_entity_poly.pdbx_seq_one_letter_code
_entity_poly.pdbx_strand_id
1 'polypeptide(L)'
;MLKGLVLILLLVVILRIPSLFEPYWYGDEGIYLVLGQALKKGLVFYRDIHDNKPPLLYLLAAAAGNVFYFRLILMVWFATATAVFFKLMQVILPLEKTAWYGATLTMIILTTIFEGNIANAEIFIVLPVVLAMLMIVKKTQHWFGVGLLFSVGFLFKVPAAFDFAALVIWLMIFEKNSLRKIWALGFGFILPILGTIIYYGVVGGLGPLLAG
;
A
#
# COMPACT_ATOMS: atom_id res chain seq x y z
N MET A 1 19.09 -9.18 17.47
CA MET A 1 18.46 -8.69 16.22
C MET A 1 16.94 -8.87 16.26
N LEU A 2 16.44 -10.09 16.42
CA LEU A 2 15.00 -10.35 16.60
C LEU A 2 14.39 -9.55 17.77
N LYS A 3 15.09 -9.50 18.91
CA LYS A 3 14.68 -8.68 20.07
C LYS A 3 14.49 -7.19 19.73
N GLY A 4 15.37 -6.62 18.89
CA GLY A 4 15.29 -5.21 18.50
C GLY A 4 14.11 -4.93 17.57
N LEU A 5 13.86 -5.81 16.59
CA LEU A 5 12.68 -5.71 15.74
C LEU A 5 11.39 -5.85 16.55
N VAL A 6 11.33 -6.78 17.52
CA VAL A 6 10.17 -6.92 18.40
C VAL A 6 9.89 -5.63 19.18
N LEU A 7 10.92 -4.97 19.74
CA LEU A 7 10.76 -3.69 20.43
C LEU A 7 10.26 -2.58 19.49
N ILE A 8 10.76 -2.52 18.25
CA ILE A 8 10.27 -1.58 17.23
C ILE A 8 8.78 -1.83 16.94
N LEU A 9 8.37 -3.09 16.76
CA LEU A 9 6.98 -3.42 16.45
C LEU A 9 6.06 -3.14 17.63
N LEU A 10 6.52 -3.39 18.86
CA LEU A 10 5.81 -2.98 20.07
C LEU A 10 5.65 -1.46 20.14
N LEU A 11 6.69 -0.69 19.79
CA LEU A 11 6.60 0.77 19.71
C LEU A 11 5.54 1.21 18.69
N VAL A 12 5.50 0.62 17.50
CA VAL A 12 4.47 0.92 16.48
C VAL A 12 3.06 0.67 17.04
N VAL A 13 2.85 -0.45 17.71
CA VAL A 13 1.55 -0.78 18.31
C VAL A 13 1.19 0.23 19.39
N ILE A 14 2.10 0.51 20.33
CA ILE A 14 1.86 1.43 21.45
C ILE A 14 1.51 2.83 20.94
N LEU A 15 2.24 3.34 19.94
CA LEU A 15 1.99 4.67 19.37
C LEU A 15 0.64 4.78 18.65
N ARG A 16 0.09 3.67 18.17
CA ARG A 16 -1.16 3.64 17.38
C ARG A 16 -2.39 3.20 18.19
N ILE A 17 -2.21 2.59 19.37
CA ILE A 17 -3.35 2.21 20.25
C ILE A 17 -4.32 3.36 20.51
N PRO A 18 -3.87 4.59 20.86
CA PRO A 18 -4.79 5.71 21.11
C PRO A 18 -5.73 5.99 19.92
N SER A 19 -5.20 5.92 18.70
CA SER A 19 -5.95 6.19 17.47
C SER A 19 -7.14 5.25 17.27
N LEU A 20 -7.11 4.04 17.81
CA LEU A 20 -8.21 3.08 17.69
C LEU A 20 -9.49 3.58 18.38
N PHE A 21 -9.34 4.40 19.42
CA PHE A 21 -10.44 4.88 20.25
C PHE A 21 -10.83 6.34 20.00
N GLU A 22 -10.09 7.04 19.14
CA GLU A 22 -10.45 8.39 18.73
C GLU A 22 -11.75 8.37 17.92
N PRO A 23 -12.64 9.37 18.11
CA PRO A 23 -13.87 9.47 17.34
C PRO A 23 -13.59 9.72 15.85
N TYR A 24 -14.64 9.75 15.04
CA TYR A 24 -14.55 10.23 13.66
C TYR A 24 -14.18 11.72 13.68
N TRP A 25 -12.98 12.05 13.23
CA TRP A 25 -12.51 13.44 13.17
C TRP A 25 -11.83 13.80 11.86
N TYR A 26 -11.42 12.81 11.06
CA TYR A 26 -10.72 13.02 9.79
C TYR A 26 -11.61 12.73 8.59
N GLY A 27 -11.61 13.63 7.61
CA GLY A 27 -12.52 13.60 6.46
C GLY A 27 -12.33 12.37 5.58
N ASP A 28 -11.10 12.03 5.23
CA ASP A 28 -10.80 10.92 4.31
C ASP A 28 -11.29 9.56 4.83
N GLU A 29 -11.05 9.24 6.12
CA GLU A 29 -11.54 7.99 6.72
C GLU A 29 -13.07 7.90 6.67
N GLY A 30 -13.75 9.03 6.91
CA GLY A 30 -15.19 9.14 6.78
C GLY A 30 -15.65 8.81 5.35
N ILE A 31 -15.02 9.43 4.35
CA ILE A 31 -15.30 9.16 2.93
C ILE A 31 -15.11 7.67 2.62
N TYR A 32 -13.96 7.09 2.97
CA TYR A 32 -13.65 5.69 2.69
C TYR A 32 -14.67 4.73 3.33
N LEU A 33 -15.07 5.00 4.58
CA LEU A 33 -16.05 4.19 5.29
C LEU A 33 -17.47 4.37 4.73
N VAL A 34 -17.84 5.57 4.28
CA VAL A 34 -19.12 5.81 3.60
C VAL A 34 -19.18 5.00 2.29
N LEU A 35 -18.13 5.01 1.46
CA LEU A 35 -18.08 4.15 0.29
C LEU A 35 -18.12 2.67 0.69
N GLY A 36 -17.37 2.26 1.71
CA GLY A 36 -17.42 0.89 2.22
C GLY A 36 -18.83 0.43 2.66
N GLN A 37 -19.60 1.32 3.30
CA GLN A 37 -20.99 1.06 3.67
C GLN A 37 -21.93 1.05 2.46
N ALA A 38 -21.70 1.93 1.47
CA ALA A 38 -22.45 1.95 0.22
C ALA A 38 -22.33 0.60 -0.52
N LEU A 39 -21.12 0.03 -0.58
CA LEU A 39 -20.91 -1.30 -1.15
C LEU A 39 -21.74 -2.38 -0.44
N LYS A 40 -21.78 -2.36 0.90
CA LYS A 40 -22.60 -3.30 1.69
C LYS A 40 -24.10 -3.15 1.44
N LYS A 41 -24.55 -2.00 0.96
CA LYS A 41 -25.94 -1.73 0.56
C LYS A 41 -26.22 -2.08 -0.91
N GLY A 42 -25.26 -2.69 -1.61
CA GLY A 42 -25.39 -3.08 -3.02
C GLY A 42 -25.13 -1.95 -4.01
N LEU A 43 -24.62 -0.81 -3.56
CA LEU A 43 -24.22 0.29 -4.44
C LEU A 43 -22.87 -0.01 -5.10
N VAL A 44 -22.73 0.43 -6.34
CA VAL A 44 -21.54 0.25 -7.16
C VAL A 44 -20.70 1.52 -7.13
N PHE A 45 -19.41 1.38 -6.80
CA PHE A 45 -18.47 2.50 -6.84
C PHE A 45 -18.41 3.14 -8.22
N TYR A 46 -18.18 4.44 -8.23
CA TYR A 46 -18.11 5.34 -9.39
C TYR A 46 -19.45 5.52 -10.12
N ARG A 47 -20.35 4.52 -10.13
CA ARG A 47 -21.69 4.63 -10.71
C ARG A 47 -22.70 5.27 -9.76
N ASP A 48 -22.83 4.72 -8.57
CA ASP A 48 -23.87 5.11 -7.60
C ASP A 48 -23.33 6.02 -6.50
N ILE A 49 -22.02 5.93 -6.22
CA ILE A 49 -21.29 6.76 -5.26
C ILE A 49 -19.85 6.92 -5.73
N HIS A 50 -19.27 8.11 -5.54
CA HIS A 50 -17.98 8.46 -6.15
C HIS A 50 -17.01 9.10 -5.16
N ASP A 51 -15.73 8.73 -5.29
CA ASP A 51 -14.54 9.40 -4.75
C ASP A 51 -13.35 9.08 -5.69
N ASN A 52 -12.32 9.93 -5.68
CA ASN A 52 -11.23 9.90 -6.67
C ASN A 52 -10.14 8.83 -6.40
N LYS A 53 -10.20 8.10 -5.27
CA LYS A 53 -9.23 7.04 -5.00
C LYS A 53 -9.57 5.75 -5.78
N PRO A 54 -8.55 4.93 -6.07
CA PRO A 54 -8.76 3.58 -6.58
C PRO A 54 -9.48 2.67 -5.56
N PRO A 55 -10.10 1.56 -6.01
CA PRO A 55 -11.17 0.92 -5.25
C PRO A 55 -10.72 0.06 -4.07
N LEU A 56 -9.44 -0.35 -3.99
CA LEU A 56 -8.99 -1.30 -2.97
C LEU A 56 -9.12 -0.74 -1.55
N LEU A 57 -8.96 0.59 -1.42
CA LEU A 57 -9.15 1.28 -0.15
C LEU A 57 -10.59 1.19 0.35
N TYR A 58 -11.57 1.37 -0.54
CA TYR A 58 -12.99 1.28 -0.20
C TYR A 58 -13.43 -0.16 0.08
N LEU A 59 -12.85 -1.13 -0.64
CA LEU A 59 -13.06 -2.55 -0.34
C LEU A 59 -12.53 -2.91 1.05
N LEU A 60 -11.37 -2.37 1.43
CA LEU A 60 -10.81 -2.53 2.77
C LEU A 60 -11.67 -1.85 3.84
N ALA A 61 -12.17 -0.65 3.55
CA ALA A 61 -13.11 0.06 4.43
C ALA A 61 -14.45 -0.68 4.57
N ALA A 62 -14.95 -1.31 3.50
CA ALA A 62 -16.11 -2.19 3.56
C ALA A 62 -15.82 -3.39 4.48
N ALA A 63 -14.68 -4.06 4.32
CA ALA A 63 -14.29 -5.17 5.17
C ALA A 63 -14.19 -4.75 6.65
N ALA A 64 -13.61 -3.57 6.93
CA ALA A 64 -13.52 -3.00 8.26
C ALA A 64 -14.90 -2.69 8.89
N GLY A 65 -15.80 -2.08 8.11
CA GLY A 65 -17.16 -1.74 8.52
C GLY A 65 -17.30 -0.57 9.50
N ASN A 66 -16.27 -0.26 10.29
CA ASN A 66 -16.21 0.91 11.17
C ASN A 66 -14.77 1.42 11.33
N VAL A 67 -14.62 2.61 11.90
CA VAL A 67 -13.31 3.25 12.12
C VAL A 67 -12.36 2.45 12.99
N PHE A 68 -12.86 1.81 14.05
CA PHE A 68 -12.03 1.02 14.96
C PHE A 68 -11.31 -0.10 14.20
N TYR A 69 -12.05 -0.92 13.44
CA TYR A 69 -11.46 -2.00 12.67
C TYR A 69 -10.62 -1.50 11.50
N PHE A 70 -10.96 -0.34 10.93
CA PHE A 70 -10.19 0.22 9.81
C PHE A 70 -8.80 0.68 10.28
N ARG A 71 -8.74 1.35 11.43
CA ARG A 71 -7.48 1.73 12.08
C ARG A 71 -6.74 0.53 12.67
N LEU A 72 -7.45 -0.52 13.12
CA LEU A 72 -6.82 -1.78 13.53
C LEU A 72 -6.10 -2.46 12.36
N ILE A 73 -6.76 -2.54 11.20
CA ILE A 73 -6.16 -3.04 9.97
C ILE A 73 -4.94 -2.20 9.60
N LEU A 74 -5.05 -0.88 9.64
CA LEU A 74 -3.92 0.03 9.38
C LEU A 74 -2.75 -0.24 10.33
N MET A 75 -3.00 -0.42 11.63
CA MET A 75 -1.97 -0.69 12.63
C MET A 75 -1.20 -1.98 12.30
N VAL A 76 -1.92 -3.07 11.98
CA VAL A 76 -1.31 -4.34 11.58
C VAL A 76 -0.57 -4.21 10.25
N TRP A 77 -1.16 -3.51 9.28
CA TRP A 77 -0.58 -3.25 7.97
C TRP A 77 0.74 -2.49 8.08
N PHE A 78 0.74 -1.40 8.85
CA PHE A 78 1.92 -0.57 9.06
C PHE A 78 2.99 -1.32 9.86
N ALA A 79 2.64 -2.07 10.91
CA ALA A 79 3.60 -2.91 11.62
C ALA A 79 4.26 -3.95 10.68
N THR A 80 3.49 -4.52 9.76
CA THR A 80 4.01 -5.41 8.72
C THR A 80 4.94 -4.66 7.76
N ALA A 81 4.54 -3.47 7.30
CA ALA A 81 5.36 -2.60 6.46
C ALA A 81 6.69 -2.24 7.14
N THR A 82 6.66 -1.90 8.43
CA THR A 82 7.84 -1.64 9.25
C THR A 82 8.76 -2.86 9.32
N ALA A 83 8.22 -4.07 9.51
CA ALA A 83 9.04 -5.29 9.54
C ALA A 83 9.71 -5.58 8.19
N VAL A 84 8.99 -5.36 7.08
CA VAL A 84 9.53 -5.51 5.72
C VAL A 84 10.56 -4.43 5.43
N PHE A 85 10.32 -3.18 5.81
CA PHE A 85 11.25 -2.05 5.66
C PHE A 85 12.53 -2.27 6.47
N PHE A 86 12.41 -2.73 7.72
CA PHE A 86 13.56 -3.08 8.54
C PHE A 86 14.43 -4.13 7.82
N LYS A 87 13.81 -5.19 7.28
CA LYS A 87 14.52 -6.18 6.46
C LYS A 87 15.13 -5.59 5.19
N LEU A 88 14.45 -4.65 4.52
CA LEU A 88 14.99 -3.94 3.35
C LEU A 88 16.27 -3.19 3.71
N MET A 89 16.26 -2.43 4.81
CA MET A 89 17.44 -1.71 5.29
C MET A 89 18.60 -2.66 5.60
N GLN A 90 18.31 -3.85 6.14
CA GLN A 90 19.32 -4.88 6.37
C GLN A 90 20.02 -5.38 5.11
N VAL A 91 19.30 -5.44 3.99
CA VAL A 91 19.89 -5.86 2.72
C VAL A 91 20.64 -4.71 2.06
N ILE A 92 20.13 -3.47 2.15
CA ILE A 92 20.75 -2.30 1.51
C ILE A 92 22.02 -1.85 2.25
N LEU A 93 22.04 -1.94 3.59
CA LEU A 93 23.12 -1.40 4.44
C LEU A 93 23.76 -2.49 5.32
N PRO A 94 24.23 -3.64 4.78
CA PRO A 94 24.49 -4.88 5.53
C PRO A 94 25.44 -4.79 6.74
N LEU A 95 26.28 -3.76 6.82
CA LEU A 95 27.26 -3.57 7.89
C LEU A 95 26.82 -2.53 8.95
N GLU A 96 25.79 -1.75 8.67
CA GLU A 96 25.42 -0.55 9.44
C GLU A 96 24.16 -0.77 10.28
N LYS A 97 24.29 -1.53 11.38
CA LYS A 97 23.15 -1.84 12.27
C LYS A 97 22.44 -0.58 12.77
N THR A 98 23.20 0.43 13.18
CA THR A 98 22.69 1.73 13.64
C THR A 98 21.87 2.41 12.56
N ALA A 99 22.28 2.34 11.29
CA ALA A 99 21.53 2.92 10.18
C ALA A 99 20.18 2.22 9.95
N TRP A 100 20.07 0.90 10.13
CA TRP A 100 18.78 0.19 10.01
C TRP A 100 17.79 0.64 11.05
N TYR A 101 18.24 0.67 12.32
CA TYR A 101 17.41 1.14 13.43
C TYR A 101 17.03 2.60 13.22
N GLY A 102 18.01 3.45 12.88
CA GLY A 102 17.80 4.87 12.59
C GLY A 102 16.75 5.10 11.51
N ALA A 103 16.95 4.52 10.32
CA ALA A 103 16.01 4.68 9.21
C ALA A 103 14.59 4.18 9.56
N THR A 104 14.49 3.04 10.24
CA THR A 104 13.19 2.47 10.62
C THR A 104 12.49 3.32 11.69
N LEU A 105 13.22 3.82 12.68
CA LEU A 105 12.68 4.73 13.69
C LEU A 105 12.28 6.07 13.07
N THR A 106 13.07 6.61 12.13
CA THR A 106 12.72 7.82 11.39
C THR A 106 11.42 7.62 10.61
N MET A 107 11.25 6.49 9.91
CA MET A 107 9.98 6.17 9.23
C MET A 107 8.81 6.16 10.22
N ILE A 108 8.94 5.49 11.36
CA ILE A 108 7.88 5.41 12.37
C ILE A 108 7.53 6.80 12.91
N ILE A 109 8.52 7.58 13.31
CA ILE A 109 8.33 8.91 13.89
C ILE A 109 7.69 9.86 12.88
N LEU A 110 8.25 9.95 11.66
CA LEU A 110 7.74 10.87 10.64
C LEU A 110 6.33 10.48 10.20
N THR A 111 6.06 9.18 10.00
CA THR A 111 4.69 8.76 9.70
C THR A 111 3.76 9.11 10.86
N THR A 112 4.12 8.82 12.11
CA THR A 112 3.24 9.07 13.28
C THR A 112 2.93 10.56 13.46
N ILE A 113 3.88 11.46 13.18
CA ILE A 113 3.69 12.91 13.31
C ILE A 113 2.78 13.46 12.19
N PHE A 114 2.98 13.02 10.94
CA PHE A 114 2.26 13.54 9.78
C PHE A 114 1.11 12.61 9.38
N GLU A 115 0.09 12.51 10.25
CA GLU A 115 -1.19 11.82 9.98
C GLU A 115 -1.12 10.28 9.89
N GLY A 116 -0.03 9.68 10.36
CA GLY A 116 0.19 8.23 10.31
C GLY A 116 -0.84 7.37 11.03
N ASN A 117 -1.58 7.96 11.97
CA ASN A 117 -2.53 7.27 12.83
C ASN A 117 -3.92 7.08 12.19
N ILE A 118 -4.12 7.67 11.01
CA ILE A 118 -5.37 7.71 10.26
C ILE A 118 -5.28 6.69 9.12
N ALA A 119 -6.35 5.93 8.88
CA ALA A 119 -6.39 4.93 7.82
C ALA A 119 -6.42 5.57 6.43
N ASN A 120 -5.24 5.95 5.92
CA ASN A 120 -5.08 6.64 4.64
C ASN A 120 -4.27 5.84 3.60
N ALA A 121 -4.56 6.11 2.33
CA ALA A 121 -4.01 5.45 1.15
C ALA A 121 -2.48 5.55 1.08
N GLU A 122 -1.92 6.68 1.53
CA GLU A 122 -0.49 6.99 1.61
C GLU A 122 0.27 6.04 2.53
N ILE A 123 -0.41 5.43 3.50
CA ILE A 123 0.18 4.44 4.40
C ILE A 123 -0.03 3.04 3.85
N PHE A 124 -1.20 2.77 3.26
CA PHE A 124 -1.50 1.46 2.68
C PHE A 124 -0.58 1.11 1.49
N ILE A 125 -0.21 2.09 0.66
CA ILE A 125 0.75 1.92 -0.45
C ILE A 125 2.14 1.44 0.01
N VAL A 126 2.57 1.76 1.24
CA VAL A 126 3.95 1.51 1.69
C VAL A 126 4.30 0.03 1.69
N LEU A 127 3.44 -0.84 2.24
CA LEU A 127 3.72 -2.28 2.34
C LEU A 127 4.00 -2.94 0.98
N PRO A 128 3.11 -2.86 -0.02
CA PRO A 128 3.34 -3.52 -1.31
C PRO A 128 4.58 -2.97 -2.02
N VAL A 129 4.81 -1.65 -1.99
CA VAL A 129 5.99 -1.03 -2.62
C VAL A 129 7.28 -1.47 -1.94
N VAL A 130 7.37 -1.39 -0.62
CA VAL A 130 8.58 -1.79 0.12
C VAL A 130 8.84 -3.29 0.01
N LEU A 131 7.80 -4.13 -0.03
CA LEU A 131 7.94 -5.57 -0.27
C LEU A 131 8.47 -5.86 -1.67
N ALA A 132 7.95 -5.17 -2.69
CA ALA A 132 8.45 -5.26 -4.06
C ALA A 132 9.94 -4.89 -4.13
N MET A 133 10.33 -3.78 -3.49
CA MET A 133 11.72 -3.35 -3.40
C MET A 133 12.61 -4.37 -2.67
N LEU A 134 12.14 -4.95 -1.56
CA LEU A 134 12.86 -6.02 -0.86
C LEU A 134 13.09 -7.24 -1.74
N MET A 135 12.09 -7.65 -2.52
CA MET A 135 12.23 -8.75 -3.47
C MET A 135 13.27 -8.43 -4.55
N ILE A 136 13.26 -7.21 -5.09
CA ILE A 136 14.19 -6.77 -6.14
C ILE A 136 15.64 -6.75 -5.62
N VAL A 137 15.88 -6.12 -4.47
CA VAL A 137 17.24 -6.04 -3.88
C VAL A 137 17.76 -7.43 -3.51
N LYS A 138 16.89 -8.36 -3.12
CA LYS A 138 17.23 -9.78 -2.93
C LYS A 138 17.38 -10.59 -4.23
N LYS A 139 17.39 -9.94 -5.39
CA LYS A 139 17.58 -10.55 -6.71
C LYS A 139 16.53 -11.63 -7.04
N THR A 140 15.27 -11.34 -6.72
CA THR A 140 14.14 -12.22 -7.06
C THR A 140 14.11 -12.58 -8.54
N GLN A 141 13.61 -13.78 -8.85
CA GLN A 141 13.24 -14.18 -10.21
C GLN A 141 11.73 -13.99 -10.49
N HIS A 142 10.95 -13.68 -9.47
CA HIS A 142 9.48 -13.59 -9.52
C HIS A 142 9.01 -12.19 -9.93
N TRP A 143 9.40 -11.74 -11.12
CA TRP A 143 9.09 -10.40 -11.64
C TRP A 143 7.58 -10.14 -11.80
N PHE A 144 6.80 -11.17 -12.12
CA PHE A 144 5.34 -11.07 -12.12
C PHE A 144 4.77 -10.72 -10.74
N GLY A 145 5.30 -11.34 -9.67
CA GLY A 145 4.89 -11.03 -8.30
C GLY A 145 5.26 -9.60 -7.87
N VAL A 146 6.41 -9.10 -8.33
CA VAL A 146 6.78 -7.68 -8.16
C VAL A 146 5.75 -6.77 -8.84
N GLY A 147 5.33 -7.10 -10.07
CA GLY A 147 4.29 -6.37 -10.79
C GLY A 147 2.96 -6.35 -10.06
N LEU A 148 2.52 -7.51 -9.54
CA LEU A 148 1.30 -7.62 -8.75
C LEU A 148 1.34 -6.73 -7.51
N LEU A 149 2.47 -6.66 -6.80
CA LEU A 149 2.62 -5.77 -5.65
C LEU A 149 2.48 -4.29 -6.04
N PHE A 150 3.13 -3.85 -7.11
CA PHE A 150 2.92 -2.48 -7.61
C PHE A 150 1.48 -2.24 -8.06
N SER A 151 0.80 -3.26 -8.62
CA SER A 151 -0.63 -3.17 -8.96
C SER A 151 -1.49 -2.95 -7.71
N VAL A 152 -1.24 -3.69 -6.64
CA VAL A 152 -1.91 -3.52 -5.35
C VAL A 152 -1.64 -2.11 -4.80
N GLY A 153 -0.40 -1.63 -4.86
CA GLY A 153 -0.05 -0.26 -4.49
C GLY A 153 -0.83 0.78 -5.30
N PHE A 154 -0.91 0.60 -6.62
CA PHE A 154 -1.65 1.48 -7.52
C PHE A 154 -3.15 1.49 -7.21
N LEU A 155 -3.73 0.32 -6.92
CA LEU A 155 -5.14 0.17 -6.55
C LEU A 155 -5.46 0.68 -5.13
N PHE A 156 -4.47 1.03 -4.32
CA PHE A 156 -4.65 1.90 -3.16
C PHE A 156 -4.48 3.38 -3.51
N LYS A 157 -3.43 3.71 -4.27
CA LYS A 157 -3.11 5.08 -4.66
C LYS A 157 -2.30 5.14 -5.96
N VAL A 158 -2.73 5.98 -6.90
CA VAL A 158 -2.10 6.22 -8.21
C VAL A 158 -0.58 6.47 -8.15
N PRO A 159 0.00 7.16 -7.14
CA PRO A 159 1.43 7.41 -7.09
C PRO A 159 2.34 6.17 -7.17
N ALA A 160 1.85 4.98 -6.82
CA ALA A 160 2.62 3.73 -6.96
C ALA A 160 3.00 3.44 -8.42
N ALA A 161 2.27 4.00 -9.40
CA ALA A 161 2.64 3.90 -10.82
C ALA A 161 3.97 4.61 -11.13
N PHE A 162 4.31 5.67 -10.40
CA PHE A 162 5.60 6.35 -10.59
C PHE A 162 6.76 5.51 -10.07
N ASP A 163 6.59 4.84 -8.93
CA ASP A 163 7.59 3.88 -8.41
C ASP A 163 7.77 2.71 -9.38
N PHE A 164 6.67 2.20 -9.93
CA PHE A 164 6.70 1.17 -10.98
C PHE A 164 7.44 1.65 -12.23
N ALA A 165 7.14 2.85 -12.73
CA ALA A 165 7.80 3.42 -13.90
C ALA A 165 9.30 3.63 -13.66
N ALA A 166 9.69 4.10 -12.47
CA ALA A 166 11.09 4.24 -12.08
C ALA A 166 11.82 2.89 -12.10
N LEU A 167 11.18 1.81 -11.63
CA LEU A 167 11.73 0.46 -11.70
C LEU A 167 11.90 -0.01 -13.15
N VAL A 168 10.91 0.22 -14.03
CA VAL A 168 11.01 -0.16 -15.44
C VAL A 168 12.15 0.59 -16.12
N ILE A 169 12.28 1.90 -15.87
CA ILE A 169 13.40 2.71 -16.37
C ILE A 169 14.74 2.18 -15.86
N TRP A 170 14.84 1.88 -14.56
CA TRP A 170 16.06 1.32 -13.98
C TRP A 170 16.44 -0.03 -14.62
N LEU A 171 15.47 -0.92 -14.86
CA LEU A 171 15.68 -2.19 -15.56
C LEU A 171 16.13 -2.01 -17.01
N MET A 172 15.66 -0.98 -17.71
CA MET A 172 16.08 -0.69 -19.08
C MET A 172 17.52 -0.17 -19.15
N ILE A 173 17.93 0.65 -18.17
CA ILE A 173 19.24 1.31 -18.17
C ILE A 173 20.34 0.39 -17.60
N PHE A 174 20.07 -0.29 -16.49
CA PHE A 174 21.12 -0.93 -15.68
C PHE A 174 21.15 -2.47 -15.77
N GLU A 175 20.09 -3.11 -16.25
CA GLU A 175 20.00 -4.57 -16.30
C GLU A 175 20.09 -5.09 -17.74
N LYS A 176 21.12 -5.91 -18.01
CA LYS A 176 21.25 -6.60 -19.31
C LYS A 176 20.14 -7.65 -19.46
N ASN A 177 19.64 -7.81 -20.68
CA ASN A 177 18.60 -8.78 -21.03
C ASN A 177 17.33 -8.65 -20.16
N SER A 178 16.94 -7.43 -19.82
CA SER A 178 15.80 -7.14 -18.93
C SER A 178 14.42 -7.32 -19.57
N LEU A 179 14.32 -7.50 -20.89
CA LEU A 179 13.04 -7.55 -21.61
C LEU A 179 12.05 -8.57 -21.03
N ARG A 180 12.50 -9.81 -20.73
CA ARG A 180 11.64 -10.83 -20.11
C ARG A 180 11.18 -10.42 -18.71
N LYS A 181 12.05 -9.76 -17.94
CA LYS A 181 11.74 -9.23 -16.60
C LYS A 181 10.66 -8.15 -16.71
N ILE A 182 10.84 -7.21 -17.65
CA ILE A 182 9.91 -6.11 -17.92
C ILE A 182 8.54 -6.64 -18.37
N TRP A 183 8.48 -7.64 -19.25
CA TRP A 183 7.21 -8.25 -19.65
C TRP A 183 6.50 -8.89 -18.46
N ALA A 184 7.18 -9.74 -17.69
CA ALA A 184 6.58 -10.39 -16.52
C ALA A 184 6.09 -9.36 -15.50
N LEU A 185 6.91 -8.34 -15.22
CA LEU A 185 6.59 -7.20 -14.36
C LEU A 185 5.36 -6.44 -14.87
N GLY A 186 5.32 -6.12 -16.17
CA GLY A 186 4.21 -5.42 -16.83
C GLY A 186 2.90 -6.20 -16.77
N PHE A 187 2.92 -7.50 -17.07
CA PHE A 187 1.74 -8.36 -16.94
C PHE A 187 1.24 -8.42 -15.49
N GLY A 188 2.14 -8.53 -14.52
CA GLY A 188 1.77 -8.51 -13.11
C GLY A 188 1.11 -7.19 -12.70
N PHE A 189 1.61 -6.06 -13.22
CA PHE A 189 1.04 -4.74 -12.92
C PHE A 189 -0.32 -4.52 -13.56
N ILE A 190 -0.44 -4.86 -14.85
CA ILE A 190 -1.62 -4.58 -15.68
C ILE A 190 -2.79 -5.50 -15.34
N LEU A 191 -2.55 -6.77 -15.02
CA LEU A 191 -3.64 -7.76 -14.89
C LEU A 191 -4.71 -7.39 -13.84
N PRO A 192 -4.39 -7.00 -12.59
CA PRO A 192 -5.41 -6.58 -11.63
C PRO A 192 -6.11 -5.27 -11.99
N ILE A 193 -5.38 -4.34 -12.63
CA ILE A 193 -5.93 -3.06 -13.11
C ILE A 193 -6.95 -3.32 -14.22
N LEU A 194 -6.61 -4.17 -15.19
CA LEU A 194 -7.55 -4.58 -16.24
C LEU A 194 -8.78 -5.28 -15.66
N GLY A 195 -8.60 -6.17 -14.67
CA GLY A 195 -9.73 -6.79 -13.97
C GLY A 195 -10.67 -5.75 -13.35
N THR A 196 -10.10 -4.70 -12.76
CA THR A 196 -10.84 -3.57 -12.18
C THR A 196 -11.60 -2.79 -13.26
N ILE A 197 -10.93 -2.44 -14.36
CA ILE A 197 -11.52 -1.73 -15.50
C ILE A 197 -12.66 -2.53 -16.13
N ILE A 198 -12.45 -3.83 -16.37
CA ILE A 198 -13.46 -4.73 -16.95
C ILE A 198 -14.67 -4.81 -16.02
N TYR A 199 -14.47 -5.02 -14.72
CA TYR A 199 -15.55 -5.05 -13.75
C TYR A 199 -16.41 -3.79 -13.83
N TYR A 200 -15.79 -2.60 -13.71
CA TYR A 200 -16.52 -1.33 -13.78
C TYR A 200 -17.08 -1.02 -15.17
N GLY A 201 -16.51 -1.57 -16.23
CA GLY A 201 -17.10 -1.56 -17.58
C GLY A 201 -18.42 -2.32 -17.62
N VAL A 202 -18.46 -3.53 -17.07
CA VAL A 202 -19.65 -4.38 -17.05
C VAL A 202 -20.75 -3.81 -16.17
N VAL A 203 -20.42 -3.27 -14.99
CA VAL A 203 -21.42 -2.72 -14.05
C VAL A 203 -21.82 -1.28 -14.34
N GLY A 204 -21.27 -0.65 -15.39
CA GLY A 204 -21.61 0.71 -15.83
C GLY A 204 -20.94 1.85 -15.04
N GLY A 205 -19.86 1.57 -14.30
CA GLY A 205 -19.08 2.55 -13.52
C GLY A 205 -17.83 3.08 -14.22
N LEU A 206 -17.51 2.63 -15.44
CA LEU A 206 -16.24 2.96 -16.11
C LEU A 206 -16.08 4.44 -16.48
N GLY A 207 -17.13 5.08 -17.01
CA GLY A 207 -17.07 6.49 -17.40
C GLY A 207 -16.68 7.39 -16.23
N PRO A 208 -17.41 7.34 -15.10
CA PRO A 208 -17.06 8.09 -13.90
C PRO A 208 -15.71 7.73 -13.27
N LEU A 209 -15.25 6.47 -13.40
CA LEU A 209 -13.93 6.05 -12.95
C LEU A 209 -12.80 6.76 -13.73
N LEU A 210 -13.00 7.01 -15.03
CA LEU A 210 -12.01 7.66 -15.88
C LEU A 210 -12.10 9.20 -15.88
N ALA A 211 -13.18 9.75 -15.32
CA ALA A 211 -13.48 11.18 -15.32
C ALA A 211 -13.00 11.93 -14.05
N GLY A 212 -12.53 11.21 -13.02
CA GLY A 212 -11.90 11.77 -11.82
C GLY A 212 -10.38 11.73 -11.91
#